data_AF-A0A645GB59-F1
#
_entry.id   AF-A0A645GB59-F1
#
_cell.length_a   1.000
_cell.length_b   1.000
_cell.length_c   1.000
_cell.angle_alpha   90.00
_cell.angle_beta   90.00
_cell.angle_gamma   90.00
#
_symmetry.space_group_name_H-M   'P 1'
#
loop_
_entity.id
_entity.type
_entity.pdbx_description
1 polymer ?
#
loop_
_entity_poly.entity_id
_entity_poly.type
_entity_poly.pdbx_seq_one_letter_code
_entity_poly.pdbx_strand_id
1 'polypeptide(L)' 'MYKSVFRVVKNIVYDMAADLEVKEAQKDFTAHYYSVSLVGVLTHWIQADFTPSPEEITDMTKVILKGTMRNALERFSQKG' A
#
# COMPACT_ATOMS: atom_id res chain seq x y z
N MET A 1 0.88 15.20 -1.34
CA MET A 1 0.88 13.93 -0.55
C MET A 1 1.07 12.70 -1.43
N TYR A 2 0.20 12.47 -2.42
CA TYR A 2 0.22 11.27 -3.26
C TYR A 2 1.60 10.89 -3.84
N LYS A 3 2.30 11.81 -4.52
CA LYS A 3 3.59 11.49 -5.17
C LYS A 3 4.65 10.95 -4.19
N SER A 4 4.66 11.43 -2.95
CA SER A 4 5.61 10.98 -1.91
C SER A 4 5.25 9.59 -1.40
N VAL A 5 3.96 9.36 -1.11
CA VAL A 5 3.45 8.05 -0.69
C VAL A 5 3.68 7.01 -1.79
N PHE A 6 3.35 7.35 -3.03
CA PHE A 6 3.50 6.46 -4.18
C PHE A 6 4.95 6.02 -4.40
N ARG A 7 5.92 6.91 -4.23
CA ARG A 7 7.33 6.54 -4.34
C ARG A 7 7.73 5.46 -3.34
N VAL A 8 7.32 5.63 -2.08
CA VAL A 8 7.64 4.67 -1.01
C VAL A 8 6.93 3.35 -1.25
N VAL A 9 5.63 3.38 -1.52
CA VAL A 9 4.83 2.18 -1.77
C VAL A 9 5.32 1.44 -3.02
N LYS A 10 5.67 2.14 -4.09
CA LYS A 10 6.19 1.53 -5.32
C LYS A 10 7.46 0.73 -5.04
N ASN A 11 8.42 1.29 -4.29
CA ASN A 11 9.64 0.55 -3.93
C ASN A 11 9.30 -0.72 -3.16
N ILE A 12 8.45 -0.62 -2.13
CA ILE A 12 8.03 -1.79 -1.33
C ILE A 12 7.36 -2.86 -2.21
N VAL A 13 6.47 -2.47 -3.12
CA VAL A 13 5.77 -3.40 -4.02
C VAL A 13 6.75 -4.10 -4.96
N TYR A 14 7.74 -3.38 -5.49
CA TYR A 14 8.75 -3.97 -6.37
C TYR A 14 9.66 -4.93 -5.61
N ASP A 15 10.08 -4.56 -4.40
CA ASP A 15 10.87 -5.42 -3.52
C ASP A 15 10.11 -6.70 -3.15
N MET A 16 8.82 -6.58 -2.80
CA MET A 16 7.95 -7.72 -2.46
C MET A 16 7.63 -8.64 -3.65
N ALA A 17 7.82 -8.16 -4.88
CA ALA A 17 7.56 -8.89 -6.11
C ALA A 17 8.85 -9.33 -6.82
N ALA A 18 10.01 -9.20 -6.18
CA ALA A 18 11.31 -9.51 -6.78
C ALA A 18 11.47 -11.01 -7.10
N ASP A 19 10.83 -11.87 -6.31
CA ASP A 19 10.81 -13.33 -6.44
C ASP A 19 9.56 -13.87 -7.15
N LEU A 20 8.73 -12.99 -7.74
CA LEU A 20 7.48 -13.36 -8.40
C LEU A 20 7.47 -12.94 -9.87
N GLU A 21 6.94 -13.80 -10.73
CA GLU A 21 6.66 -13.48 -12.12
C GLU A 21 5.35 -12.68 -12.22
N VAL A 22 5.45 -11.35 -12.01
CA VAL A 22 4.32 -10.41 -12.07
C VAL A 22 4.63 -9.32 -13.10
N LYS A 23 3.66 -8.98 -13.95
CA LYS A 23 3.84 -7.93 -14.98
C LYS A 23 4.02 -6.56 -14.32
N GLU A 24 4.84 -5.70 -14.92
CA GLU A 24 5.08 -4.35 -14.41
C GLU A 24 3.79 -3.56 -14.19
N ALA A 25 2.83 -3.64 -15.12
CA ALA A 25 1.52 -3.00 -14.99
C ALA A 25 0.74 -3.46 -13.74
N GLN A 26 0.88 -4.71 -13.32
CA GLN A 26 0.23 -5.24 -12.11
C GLN A 26 0.95 -4.75 -10.84
N LYS A 27 2.29 -4.66 -10.85
CA LYS A 27 3.07 -4.04 -9.77
C LYS A 27 2.70 -2.57 -9.61
N ASP A 28 2.67 -1.82 -10.70
CA ASP A 28 2.31 -0.40 -10.69
C ASP A 28 0.86 -0.19 -10.23
N PHE A 29 -0.10 -0.99 -10.71
CA PHE A 29 -1.48 -0.93 -10.24
C PHE A 29 -1.60 -1.22 -8.74
N THR A 30 -0.85 -2.22 -8.24
CA THR A 30 -0.80 -2.54 -6.82
C THR A 30 -0.26 -1.35 -6.02
N ALA A 31 0.84 -0.74 -6.48
CA ALA A 31 1.40 0.46 -5.84
C ALA A 31 0.42 1.64 -5.85
N HIS A 32 -0.30 1.85 -6.95
CA HIS A 32 -1.34 2.88 -7.06
C HIS A 32 -2.45 2.65 -6.03
N TYR A 33 -2.99 1.44 -5.95
CA TYR A 33 -4.08 1.07 -5.04
C TYR A 33 -3.74 1.42 -3.59
N TYR A 34 -2.62 0.90 -3.08
CA TYR A 34 -2.21 1.15 -1.70
C TYR A 34 -1.84 2.62 -1.42
N SER A 35 -1.32 3.33 -2.43
CA SER A 35 -1.03 4.75 -2.30
C SER A 35 -2.28 5.60 -2.15
N VAL A 36 -3.33 5.30 -2.94
CA VAL A 36 -4.62 5.98 -2.83
C VAL A 36 -5.25 5.69 -1.46
N SER A 37 -5.24 4.43 -1.01
CA SER A 37 -5.76 4.06 0.30
C SER A 37 -5.04 4.79 1.45
N LEU A 38 -3.70 4.81 1.46
CA LEU A 38 -2.91 5.50 2.48
C LEU A 38 -3.13 7.02 2.46
N VAL A 39 -3.20 7.62 1.27
CA VAL A 39 -3.52 9.04 1.13
C VAL A 39 -4.92 9.34 1.69
N GLY A 40 -5.89 8.46 1.47
CA GLY A 40 -7.24 8.57 2.04
C GLY A 40 -7.22 8.52 3.57
N VAL A 41 -6.51 7.55 4.14
CA VAL A 41 -6.34 7.40 5.60
C VAL A 41 -5.71 8.66 6.21
N LEU A 42 -4.59 9.14 5.65
CA LEU A 42 -3.92 10.35 6.13
C LEU A 42 -4.80 11.60 5.98
N THR A 43 -5.54 11.71 4.87
CA THR A 43 -6.45 12.86 4.64
C THR A 43 -7.56 12.87 5.67
N HIS A 44 -8.20 11.72 5.92
CA HIS A 44 -9.24 11.61 6.93
C HIS A 44 -8.69 11.95 8.31
N TRP A 45 -7.51 11.46 8.66
CA TRP A 45 -6.88 11.73 9.95
C TRP A 45 -6.59 13.21 10.18
N ILE A 46 -6.07 13.90 9.17
CA ILE A 46 -5.86 15.36 9.20
C ILE A 46 -7.21 16.08 9.37
N GLN A 47 -8.26 15.63 8.67
CA GLN A 47 -9.60 16.20 8.79
C GLN A 47 -10.25 15.94 10.16
N ALA A 48 -9.84 14.88 10.86
CA ALA A 48 -10.29 14.52 12.20
C ALA A 48 -9.41 15.14 13.30
N ASP A 49 -8.69 16.23 13.00
CA ASP A 49 -7.79 16.92 13.92
C ASP A 49 -6.78 15.98 14.60
N PHE A 50 -6.17 15.10 13.79
CA PHE A 50 -5.18 14.11 14.22
C PHE A 50 -5.69 13.17 15.32
N THR A 51 -7.00 12.88 15.32
CA THR A 51 -7.65 11.91 16.19
C THR A 51 -8.08 10.69 15.36
N PRO A 52 -7.77 9.44 15.77
CA PRO A 52 -7.05 9.00 16.99
C PRO A 52 -5.55 9.31 16.93
N SER A 53 -4.78 9.00 17.97
CA SER A 53 -3.34 9.27 18.02
C SER A 53 -2.57 8.66 16.83
N PRO A 54 -1.38 9.20 16.46
CA PRO A 54 -0.55 8.66 15.38
C PRO A 54 -0.26 7.16 15.52
N GLU A 55 -0.06 6.68 16.75
CA GLU A 55 0.19 5.28 17.07
C GLU A 55 -1.03 4.42 16.77
N GLU A 56 -2.22 4.85 17.22
CA GLU A 56 -3.47 4.12 17.01
C GLU A 56 -3.82 3.98 15.51
N ILE A 57 -3.74 5.08 14.75
CA ILE A 57 -4.02 5.01 13.30
C ILE A 57 -2.98 4.16 12.56
N THR A 58 -1.72 4.20 13.00
CA THR A 58 -0.66 3.36 12.43
C THR A 58 -0.92 1.88 12.71
N ASP A 59 -1.31 1.52 13.92
CA ASP A 59 -1.61 0.13 14.29
C ASP A 59 -2.82 -0.41 13.54
N MET A 60 -3.90 0.37 13.42
CA MET A 60 -5.06 0.00 12.61
C MET A 60 -4.68 -0.21 11.14
N THR A 61 -3.89 0.72 10.58
CA THR A 61 -3.42 0.63 9.18
C THR A 61 -2.54 -0.61 8.98
N LYS A 62 -1.64 -0.91 9.92
CA LYS A 62 -0.77 -2.09 9.88
C LYS A 62 -1.56 -3.39 9.86
N VAL A 63 -2.62 -3.50 10.68
CA VAL A 63 -3.50 -4.69 10.69
C VAL A 63 -4.11 -4.94 9.32
N ILE A 64 -4.58 -3.90 8.64
CA ILE A 64 -5.19 -4.00 7.30
C ILE A 64 -4.14 -4.34 6.23
N LEU A 65 -2.96 -3.73 6.29
CA LEU A 65 -1.94 -3.88 5.25
C LEU A 65 -1.11 -5.15 5.37
N LYS A 66 -1.03 -5.75 6.56
CA LYS A 66 -0.18 -6.91 6.82
C LYS A 66 -0.56 -8.08 5.90
N GLY A 67 0.37 -8.45 5.02
CA GLY A 67 0.22 -9.57 4.08
C GLY A 67 -0.66 -9.30 2.87
N THR A 68 -1.46 -8.23 2.84
CA THR A 68 -2.39 -7.96 1.73
C THR A 68 -1.66 -7.63 0.42
N MET A 69 -0.56 -6.86 0.50
CA MET A 69 0.26 -6.52 -0.66
C MET A 69 0.88 -7.78 -1.30
N ARG A 70 1.58 -8.59 -0.49
CA ARG A 70 2.23 -9.82 -0.95
C ARG A 70 1.22 -10.81 -1.52
N ASN A 71 0.12 -11.06 -0.82
CA ASN A 71 -0.93 -11.96 -1.29
C ASN A 71 -1.53 -11.52 -2.63
N ALA A 72 -1.70 -10.21 -2.85
CA ALA A 72 -2.18 -9.67 -4.13
C ALA A 72 -1.19 -9.96 -5.27
N LEU A 73 0.10 -9.77 -5.03
CA LEU A 73 1.17 -10.05 -5.99
C LEU A 73 1.27 -11.54 -6.32
N GLU A 74 1.19 -12.42 -5.33
CA GLU A 74 1.17 -13.88 -5.54
C GLU A 74 -0.02 -14.31 -6.40
N ARG A 75 -1.21 -13.74 -6.16
CA ARG A 75 -2.38 -14.00 -6.99
C ARG A 75 -2.21 -13.50 -8.42
N PHE A 76 -1.49 -12.41 -8.65
CA PHE A 76 -1.16 -11.97 -10.00
C PHE A 76 -0.17 -12.91 -10.68
N SER A 77 0.81 -13.42 -9.94
CA SER A 77 1.81 -14.36 -10.46
C SER A 77 1.19 -15.70 -10.86
N GLN A 78 0.17 -16.17 -10.15
CA GLN A 78 -0.55 -17.41 -10.48
C GLN A 78 -1.53 -17.26 -11.66
N LYS A 79 -1.87 -16.03 -12.04
CA LYS A 79 -2.74 -15.71 -13.19
C LYS A 79 -1.94 -15.41 -14.47
N GLY A 80 -0.61 -15.58 -14.41
CA GLY A 80 0.33 -15.38 -15.51
C GLY A 80 0.36 -16.55 -16.47
#